data_AF-G9WPT2-F1
#
_entry.id   AF-G9WPT2-F1
#
_cell.length_a   1.000
_cell.length_b   1.000
_cell.length_c   1.000
_cell.angle_alpha   90.00
_cell.angle_beta   90.00
_cell.angle_gamma   90.00
#
_symmetry.space_group_name_H-M   'P 1'
#
loop_
_entity.id
_entity.type
_entity.pdbx_description
1 polymer ?
#
loop_
_entity_poly.entity_id
_entity_poly.type
_entity_poly.pdbx_seq_one_letter_code
_entity_poly.pdbx_strand_id
1 'polypeptide(L)'
;MASKTLEEVAEYMKKMHFRKGLFGIQPASMWKKLEDLDSEYRSVFYAQELSYEARLKERDEKIAELEKKLSLMKNRLSDRTGDGGRNDISGIATYKGEGVNG
;
A
#
# COMPACT_ATOMS: atom_id res chain seq x y z
N MET A 1 -0.31 -15.30 -27.94
CA MET A 1 -0.84 -14.05 -27.38
C MET A 1 -0.52 -14.11 -25.91
N ALA A 2 0.14 -13.11 -25.33
CA ALA A 2 0.47 -13.13 -23.90
C ALA A 2 -0.80 -13.10 -23.05
N SER A 3 -0.94 -14.02 -22.10
CA SER A 3 -2.03 -14.05 -21.13
C SER A 3 -2.04 -12.80 -20.27
N LYS A 4 -3.22 -12.31 -19.92
CA LYS A 4 -3.44 -11.08 -19.15
C LYS A 4 -3.91 -11.37 -17.73
N THR A 5 -4.34 -12.60 -17.45
CA THR A 5 -4.83 -13.04 -16.14
C THR A 5 -4.31 -14.43 -15.77
N LEU A 6 -4.30 -14.76 -14.47
CA LEU A 6 -3.90 -16.09 -13.98
C LEU A 6 -4.83 -17.21 -14.49
N GLU A 7 -6.12 -16.93 -14.66
CA GLU A 7 -7.08 -17.86 -15.27
C GLU A 7 -6.69 -18.24 -16.70
N GLU A 8 -6.26 -17.27 -17.51
CA GLU A 8 -5.81 -17.50 -18.88
C GLU A 8 -4.51 -18.32 -18.91
N VAL A 9 -3.59 -18.06 -17.97
CA VAL A 9 -2.38 -18.88 -17.79
C VAL A 9 -2.73 -20.32 -17.41
N ALA A 10 -3.70 -20.52 -16.51
CA ALA A 10 -4.16 -21.85 -16.11
C ALA A 10 -4.84 -22.60 -17.28
N GLU A 11 -5.60 -21.91 -18.12
CA GLU A 11 -6.14 -22.47 -19.35
C GLU A 11 -5.04 -22.84 -20.36
N TYR A 12 -4.02 -21.99 -20.50
CA TYR A 12 -2.88 -22.26 -21.35
C TYR A 12 -2.12 -23.52 -20.87
N MET A 13 -1.92 -23.65 -19.56
CA MET A 13 -1.32 -24.85 -18.96
C MET A 13 -2.13 -26.11 -19.24
N LYS A 14 -3.47 -26.05 -19.13
CA LYS A 14 -4.35 -27.20 -19.45
C LYS A 14 -4.24 -27.64 -20.91
N LYS A 15 -3.98 -26.71 -21.83
CA LYS A 15 -3.85 -26.98 -23.27
C LYS A 15 -2.42 -27.38 -23.69
N MET A 16 -1.46 -27.42 -22.77
CA MET A 16 -0.08 -27.79 -23.09
C MET A 16 0.11 -29.29 -23.32
N HIS A 17 0.48 -29.66 -24.55
CA HIS A 17 0.85 -31.04 -24.91
C HIS A 17 2.37 -31.20 -25.05
N PHE A 18 2.97 -32.14 -24.31
CA PHE A 18 4.41 -32.41 -24.36
C PHE A 18 4.76 -33.45 -25.43
N ARG A 19 5.91 -33.30 -26.09
CA ARG A 19 6.40 -34.34 -27.01
C ARG A 19 6.85 -35.57 -26.24
N LYS A 20 6.41 -36.74 -26.72
CA LYS A 20 6.80 -38.04 -26.17
C LYS A 20 8.20 -38.40 -26.68
N GLY A 21 9.12 -38.67 -25.76
CA GLY A 21 10.44 -39.21 -26.03
C GLY A 21 10.47 -40.73 -25.92
N LEU A 22 11.64 -41.32 -26.16
CA LEU A 22 11.84 -42.78 -26.14
C LEU A 22 11.50 -43.42 -24.77
N PHE A 23 11.65 -42.66 -23.69
CA PHE A 23 11.27 -43.05 -22.32
C PHE A 23 10.53 -41.91 -21.61
N GLY A 24 9.28 -41.66 -21.98
CA GLY A 24 8.43 -40.66 -21.32
C GLY A 24 8.36 -39.32 -22.05
N ILE A 25 8.46 -38.19 -21.35
CA ILE A 25 8.43 -36.84 -21.95
C ILE A 25 9.84 -36.44 -22.36
N GLN A 26 9.99 -35.83 -23.53
CA GLN A 26 11.27 -35.30 -23.98
C GLN A 26 11.72 -34.13 -23.10
N PRO A 27 12.87 -34.19 -22.38
CA PRO A 27 13.29 -33.15 -21.43
C PRO A 27 13.40 -31.75 -22.05
N ALA A 28 13.95 -31.65 -23.26
CA ALA A 28 14.05 -30.36 -23.98
C ALA A 28 12.67 -29.76 -24.31
N SER A 29 11.67 -30.60 -24.58
CA SER A 29 10.29 -30.13 -24.81
C SER A 29 9.64 -29.63 -23.52
N MET A 30 10.05 -30.13 -22.35
CA MET A 30 9.53 -29.71 -21.05
C MET A 30 10.12 -28.36 -20.64
N TRP A 31 11.45 -28.21 -20.73
CA TRP A 31 12.13 -26.95 -20.39
C TRP A 31 11.64 -25.78 -21.23
N LYS A 32 11.50 -25.98 -22.55
CA LYS A 32 10.99 -24.93 -23.44
C LYS A 32 9.56 -24.49 -23.06
N LYS A 33 8.69 -25.44 -22.71
CA LYS A 33 7.33 -25.14 -22.25
C LYS A 33 7.28 -24.46 -20.89
N LEU A 34 8.23 -24.80 -20.01
CA LEU A 34 8.37 -24.17 -18.70
C LEU A 34 8.84 -22.72 -18.85
N GLU A 35 9.77 -22.47 -19.77
CA GLU A 35 10.26 -21.13 -20.12
C GLU A 35 9.16 -20.26 -20.73
N ASP A 36 8.40 -20.81 -21.69
CA ASP A 36 7.23 -20.14 -22.27
C ASP A 36 6.19 -19.78 -21.19
N LEU A 37 5.97 -20.68 -20.23
CA LEU A 37 5.04 -20.45 -19.12
C LEU A 37 5.55 -19.41 -18.11
N ASP A 38 6.84 -19.43 -17.77
CA ASP A 38 7.45 -18.42 -16.88
C ASP A 38 7.36 -17.02 -17.49
N SER A 39 7.55 -16.92 -18.81
CA SER A 39 7.38 -15.67 -19.54
C SER A 39 5.93 -15.14 -19.46
N GLU A 40 4.93 -16.00 -19.66
CA GLU A 40 3.51 -15.64 -19.54
C GLU A 40 3.18 -15.21 -18.10
N TYR A 41 3.68 -15.94 -17.10
CA TYR A 41 3.49 -15.61 -15.68
C TYR A 41 4.02 -14.21 -15.36
N ARG A 42 5.26 -13.90 -15.76
CA ARG A 42 5.87 -12.58 -15.54
C ARG A 42 5.09 -11.44 -16.20
N SER A 43 4.52 -11.69 -17.37
CA SER A 43 3.75 -10.67 -18.09
C SER A 43 2.44 -10.28 -17.38
N VAL A 44 1.78 -11.23 -16.70
CA VAL A 44 0.56 -10.96 -15.92
C VAL A 44 0.85 -10.09 -14.70
N PHE A 45 1.98 -10.30 -14.02
CA PHE A 45 2.33 -9.52 -12.83
C PHE A 45 2.84 -8.11 -13.13
N TYR A 46 3.34 -7.85 -14.35
CA TYR A 46 3.88 -6.55 -14.71
C TYR A 46 2.85 -5.40 -14.65
N ALA A 47 1.61 -5.67 -15.09
CA ALA A 47 0.54 -4.67 -15.03
C ALA A 47 0.11 -4.39 -13.57
N GLN A 48 0.14 -5.42 -12.73
CA GLN A 48 -0.19 -5.32 -11.33
C GLN A 48 0.91 -4.57 -10.56
N GLU A 49 2.19 -4.86 -10.85
CA GLU A 49 3.36 -4.18 -10.30
C GLU A 49 3.32 -2.66 -10.59
N LEU A 50 3.11 -2.28 -11.85
CA LEU A 50 3.00 -0.88 -12.25
C LEU A 50 1.85 -0.14 -11.53
N SER A 51 0.72 -0.83 -11.34
CA SER A 51 -0.43 -0.27 -10.62
C SER A 51 -0.17 -0.08 -9.13
N TYR A 52 0.62 -0.97 -8.52
CA TYR A 52 1.02 -0.86 -7.12
C TYR A 52 2.07 0.23 -6.94
N GLU A 53 3.05 0.34 -7.83
CA GLU A 53 4.03 1.43 -7.81
C GLU A 53 3.35 2.80 -7.87
N ALA A 54 2.37 2.99 -8.76
CA ALA A 54 1.61 4.24 -8.83
C ALA A 54 0.87 4.55 -7.51
N ARG A 55 0.24 3.55 -6.90
CA ARG A 55 -0.48 3.70 -5.63
C ARG A 55 0.46 3.95 -4.45
N LEU A 56 1.64 3.34 -4.44
CA LEU A 56 2.67 3.59 -3.43
C LEU A 56 3.18 5.02 -3.53
N LYS A 57 3.46 5.49 -4.75
CA LYS A 57 3.89 6.87 -4.98
C LYS A 57 2.86 7.90 -4.51
N GLU A 58 1.58 7.70 -4.82
CA GLU A 58 0.49 8.58 -4.34
C GLU A 58 0.44 8.60 -2.80
N ARG A 59 0.63 7.45 -2.15
CA ARG A 59 0.68 7.36 -0.69
C ARG A 59 1.89 8.09 -0.11
N ASP A 60 3.06 7.92 -0.69
CA ASP A 60 4.29 8.55 -0.22
C ASP A 60 4.22 10.07 -0.34
N GLU A 61 3.65 10.59 -1.43
CA GLU A 61 3.39 12.02 -1.61
C GLU A 61 2.45 12.56 -0.52
N LYS A 62 1.39 11.81 -0.20
CA LYS A 62 0.43 12.18 0.84
C LYS A 62 1.03 12.13 2.24
N ILE A 63 1.89 11.15 2.52
CA ILE A 63 2.63 11.07 3.79
C ILE A 63 3.53 12.29 3.94
N ALA A 64 4.32 12.61 2.91
CA ALA A 64 5.21 13.77 2.93
C ALA A 64 4.44 15.09 3.15
N GLU A 65 3.27 15.24 2.52
CA GLU A 65 2.41 16.41 2.73
C GLU A 65 1.92 16.53 4.18
N LEU A 66 1.46 15.42 4.76
CA LEU A 66 0.96 15.37 6.13
C LEU A 66 2.07 15.61 7.15
N GLU A 67 3.25 15.03 6.95
CA GLU A 67 4.43 15.26 7.78
C GLU A 67 4.85 16.73 7.77
N LYS A 68 4.84 17.37 6.60
CA LYS A 68 5.11 18.81 6.48
C LYS A 68 4.08 19.65 7.23
N LYS A 69 2.80 19.31 7.13
CA LYS A 69 1.71 19.99 7.87
C LYS A 69 1.87 19.82 9.38
N LEU A 70 2.21 18.61 9.85
CA LEU A 70 2.46 18.34 11.26
C LEU A 70 3.67 19.11 11.79
N SER A 71 4.76 19.16 11.02
CA SER A 71 5.95 19.93 11.37
C SER A 71 5.64 21.43 11.47
N LEU A 72 4.90 21.98 10.50
CA LEU A 72 4.44 23.38 10.55
C LEU A 72 3.55 23.67 11.75
N MET A 73 2.60 22.78 12.07
CA MET A 73 1.75 22.93 13.25
C MET A 73 2.55 22.85 14.55
N LYS A 74 3.50 21.92 14.64
CA LYS A 74 4.40 21.78 15.80
C LYS A 74 5.22 23.04 16.03
N ASN A 75 5.78 23.62 14.98
CA ASN A 75 6.55 24.87 15.06
C ASN A 75 5.67 26.05 15.48
N ARG A 76 4.46 26.17 14.92
CA ARG A 76 3.49 27.21 15.35
C ARG A 76 3.06 27.04 16.82
N LEU A 77 2.96 25.80 17.29
CA LEU A 77 2.65 25.51 18.70
C LEU A 77 3.81 25.91 19.62
N SER A 78 5.06 25.61 19.25
CA SER A 78 6.24 26.03 20.02
C SER A 78 6.43 27.55 20.06
N ASP A 79 6.10 28.25 18.97
CA ASP A 79 6.17 29.72 18.93
C ASP A 79 5.11 30.35 19.84
N ARG A 80 3.91 29.76 19.96
CA ARG A 80 2.86 30.23 20.87
C ARG A 80 3.14 29.97 22.34
N THR A 81 3.78 28.85 22.68
CA THR A 81 4.19 28.58 24.07
C THR A 81 5.42 29.38 24.50
N GLY A 82 6.14 30.01 23.56
CA GLY A 82 7.27 30.90 23.85
C GLY A 82 6.89 32.34 24.24
N ASP A 83 5.68 32.82 23.88
CA ASP A 83 5.30 34.24 23.99
C ASP A 83 4.14 34.55 24.97
N GLY A 84 3.60 33.55 25.66
CA GLY A 84 2.34 33.69 26.44
C GLY A 84 2.47 33.70 27.97
N GLY A 85 3.63 34.02 28.53
CA GLY A 85 3.91 33.92 29.97
C GLY A 85 3.54 35.13 30.83
N ARG A 86 2.56 35.95 30.44
CA ARG A 86 1.92 36.95 31.33
C ARG A 86 0.45 37.05 30.92
N ASN A 87 -0.46 36.54 31.74
CA ASN A 87 -1.57 37.31 32.29
C ASN A 87 -2.54 36.43 33.11
N ASP A 88 -2.59 36.73 34.42
CA ASP A 88 -3.77 36.90 35.27
C ASP A 88 -4.97 35.95 35.09
N ILE A 89 -5.00 34.88 35.90
CA ILE A 89 -6.26 34.23 36.30
C ILE A 89 -6.41 34.37 37.80
N SER A 90 -6.75 35.59 38.22
CA SER A 90 -7.35 35.90 39.53
C SER A 90 -8.85 36.11 39.27
N GLY A 91 -9.62 35.03 39.21
CA GLY A 91 -11.06 35.15 38.97
C GLY A 91 -11.79 33.84 38.70
N ILE A 92 -11.49 32.77 39.44
CA ILE A 92 -12.38 31.60 39.43
C ILE A 92 -13.51 31.88 40.43
N ALA A 93 -14.65 32.31 39.89
CA ALA A 93 -15.91 32.39 40.61
C ALA A 93 -16.32 30.98 41.06
N THR A 94 -16.43 30.78 42.37
CA THR A 94 -16.96 29.57 42.99
C THR A 94 -18.48 29.51 42.77
N TYR A 95 -18.94 28.61 41.90
CA TYR A 95 -20.35 28.24 41.81
C TYR A 95 -20.74 27.40 43.03
N LYS A 96 -21.56 27.98 43.92
CA LYS A 96 -22.15 27.32 45.08
C LYS A 96 -23.41 26.59 44.62
N GLY A 97 -23.30 25.28 44.38
CA GLY A 97 -24.46 24.42 44.12
C GLY A 97 -25.22 24.19 45.42
N GLU A 98 -26.36 24.86 45.59
CA GLU A 98 -27.33 24.52 46.63
C GLU A 98 -28.04 23.21 46.24
N GLY A 99 -27.56 22.10 46.81
CA GLY A 99 -28.29 20.85 46.84
C GLY A 99 -29.40 20.93 47.89
N VAL A 100 -30.63 21.16 47.45
CA VAL A 100 -31.84 20.93 48.25
C VAL A 100 -31.92 19.43 48.52
N ASN A 101 -31.80 19.04 49.80
CA ASN A 101 -32.08 17.69 50.28
C ASN A 101 -33.26 17.76 51.25
N GLY A 102 -34.23 16.85 51.07
CA GLY A 102 -35.12 16.35 52.13
C GLY A 102 -36.40 17.12 52.32
#